data_AF-A0ABD4AIM4-F1
#
_entry.id   AF-A0ABD4AIM4-F1
#
_cell.length_a   1.000
_cell.length_b   1.000
_cell.length_c   1.000
_cell.angle_alpha   90.00
_cell.angle_beta   90.00
_cell.angle_gamma   90.00
#
_symmetry.space_group_name_H-M   'P 1'
#
loop_
_entity.id
_entity.type
_entity.pdbx_description
1 polymer ?
#
loop_
_entity_poly.entity_id
_entity_poly.type
_entity_poly.pdbx_seq_one_letter_code
_entity_poly.pdbx_strand_id
1 'polypeptide(L)'
;MTVSLWAVRVLSAADAPVATLAPPPAPIDVAAGTRLFGAKPDDGRDAIQLLGVLAFDARRAAAIVSVGGDASRVVSLGAAIGEAAKLAEVRARSIVVDRNGLHREIALPAAEKTNAYVR
;
A
#
# COMPACT_ATOMS: atom_id res chain seq x y z
N MET A 1 82.39 21.81 2.36
CA MET A 1 80.92 21.83 2.54
C MET A 1 80.31 21.71 1.17
N THR A 2 79.71 20.56 0.88
CA THR A 2 79.30 20.13 -0.47
C THR A 2 77.79 20.32 -0.60
N VAL A 3 77.34 21.00 -1.67
CA VAL A 3 75.91 21.27 -1.91
C VAL A 3 75.42 20.33 -3.00
N SER A 4 74.43 19.50 -2.67
CA SER A 4 73.80 18.55 -3.61
C SER A 4 72.69 19.26 -4.38
N LEU A 5 72.85 19.35 -5.71
CA LEU A 5 71.82 19.80 -6.63
C LEU A 5 70.92 18.61 -6.99
N TRP A 6 69.62 18.74 -6.72
CA TRP A 6 68.62 17.76 -7.12
C TRP A 6 67.89 18.25 -8.37
N ALA A 7 67.91 17.47 -9.45
CA ALA A 7 67.19 17.78 -10.68
C ALA A 7 65.76 17.21 -10.61
N VAL A 8 64.75 18.04 -10.85
CA VAL A 8 63.36 17.61 -11.00
C VAL A 8 63.12 17.30 -12.47
N ARG A 9 62.73 16.06 -12.80
CA ARG A 9 62.15 15.74 -14.10
C ARG A 9 60.64 15.92 -14.05
N VAL A 10 60.12 16.83 -14.86
CA VAL A 10 58.68 16.97 -15.09
C VAL A 10 58.27 15.95 -16.14
N LEU A 11 57.45 14.97 -15.77
CA LEU A 11 56.81 14.06 -16.70
C LEU A 11 55.51 14.71 -17.17
N SER A 12 55.47 15.14 -18.43
CA SER A 12 54.26 15.63 -19.08
C SER A 12 53.34 14.44 -19.35
N ALA A 13 52.20 14.35 -18.65
CA ALA A 13 51.16 13.38 -18.98
C ALA A 13 50.50 13.80 -20.30
N ALA A 14 50.40 12.86 -21.24
CA ALA A 14 49.71 13.06 -22.51
C ALA A 14 48.21 13.31 -22.29
N ASP A 15 47.64 14.18 -23.10
CA ASP A 15 46.22 14.56 -23.16
C ASP A 15 45.36 13.29 -23.24
N ALA A 16 44.55 13.02 -22.21
CA ALA A 16 43.64 11.89 -22.21
C ALA A 16 42.35 12.30 -22.96
N PRO A 17 41.80 11.46 -23.85
CA PRO A 17 40.62 11.83 -24.62
C PRO A 17 39.41 11.98 -23.68
N VAL A 18 38.73 13.13 -23.77
CA VAL A 18 37.48 13.38 -23.04
C VAL A 18 36.45 12.34 -23.50
N ALA A 19 36.01 11.49 -22.57
CA ALA A 19 34.94 10.54 -22.81
C ALA A 19 33.63 11.30 -23.09
N THR A 20 33.04 11.08 -24.27
CA THR A 20 31.71 11.57 -24.61
C THR A 20 30.68 10.95 -23.67
N LEU A 21 29.90 11.78 -22.97
CA LEU A 21 28.78 11.34 -22.13
C LEU A 21 27.75 10.60 -22.97
N ALA A 22 27.47 9.35 -22.61
CA ALA A 22 26.41 8.56 -23.24
C ALA A 22 25.04 9.24 -23.00
N PRO A 23 24.14 9.22 -24.00
CA PRO A 23 22.80 9.78 -23.83
C PRO A 23 22.03 9.04 -22.72
N PRO A 24 21.13 9.72 -22.00
CA PRO A 24 20.30 9.10 -20.97
C PRO A 24 19.49 7.94 -21.57
N PRO A 25 19.31 6.83 -20.82
CA PRO A 25 18.48 5.73 -21.27
C PRO A 25 17.03 6.19 -21.47
N ALA A 26 16.35 5.59 -22.45
CA ALA A 26 14.94 5.87 -22.71
C ALA A 26 14.07 5.56 -21.47
N PRO A 27 12.99 6.33 -21.23
CA PRO A 27 12.09 6.07 -20.11
C PRO A 27 11.46 4.67 -20.22
N ILE A 28 11.41 3.96 -19.10
CA ILE A 28 10.77 2.64 -19.02
C ILE A 28 9.25 2.83 -19.05
N ASP A 29 8.55 2.04 -19.85
CA ASP A 29 7.09 2.01 -19.87
C ASP A 29 6.54 1.42 -18.56
N VAL A 30 5.93 2.28 -17.75
CA VAL A 30 5.34 1.92 -16.44
C VAL A 30 3.83 1.64 -16.53
N ALA A 31 3.23 1.66 -17.72
CA ALA A 31 1.78 1.50 -17.91
C ALA A 31 1.27 0.13 -17.43
N ALA A 32 2.11 -0.91 -17.48
CA ALA A 32 1.75 -2.21 -16.91
C ALA A 32 1.70 -2.17 -15.37
N GLY A 33 2.62 -1.42 -14.74
CA GLY A 33 2.67 -1.27 -13.28
C GLY A 33 1.47 -0.51 -12.72
N THR A 34 1.01 0.54 -13.41
CA THR A 34 -0.16 1.30 -12.97
C THR A 34 -1.45 0.48 -12.97
N ARG A 35 -1.56 -0.56 -13.81
CA ARG A 35 -2.70 -1.49 -13.80
C ARG A 35 -2.70 -2.44 -12.59
N LEU A 36 -1.52 -2.79 -12.06
CA LEU A 36 -1.38 -3.69 -10.92
C LEU A 36 -1.50 -2.97 -9.57
N PHE A 37 -1.00 -1.74 -9.49
CA PHE A 37 -0.91 -1.00 -8.23
C PHE A 37 -1.81 0.24 -8.15
N GLY A 38 -2.51 0.59 -9.24
CA GLY A 38 -3.39 1.77 -9.34
C GLY A 38 -4.88 1.43 -9.44
N ALA A 39 -5.30 0.27 -8.95
CA ALA A 39 -6.71 -0.14 -9.00
C ALA A 39 -7.59 0.88 -8.28
N LYS A 40 -8.64 1.32 -8.97
CA LYS A 40 -9.64 2.25 -8.42
C LYS A 40 -10.41 1.53 -7.29
N PRO A 41 -10.56 2.14 -6.11
CA PRO A 41 -11.32 1.54 -5.01
C PRO A 41 -12.76 1.22 -5.45
N ASP A 42 -13.33 0.12 -4.92
CA ASP A 42 -14.70 -0.33 -5.22
C ASP A 42 -15.68 0.85 -5.28
N ASP A 43 -16.36 0.99 -6.43
CA ASP A 43 -17.33 2.06 -6.68
C ASP A 43 -18.56 1.94 -5.75
N GLY A 44 -19.12 3.10 -5.39
CA GLY A 44 -19.91 3.35 -4.18
C GLY A 44 -21.19 2.54 -3.92
N ARG A 45 -21.64 1.66 -4.83
CA ARG A 45 -22.78 0.75 -4.57
C ARG A 45 -22.38 -0.53 -3.82
N ASP A 46 -21.17 -1.00 -4.05
CA ASP A 46 -20.62 -2.22 -3.45
C ASP A 46 -19.55 -1.92 -2.40
N ALA A 47 -19.39 -0.64 -2.06
CA ALA A 47 -18.44 -0.17 -1.08
C ALA A 47 -18.81 -0.70 0.31
N ILE A 48 -17.99 -1.63 0.80
CA ILE A 48 -18.13 -2.21 2.14
C ILE A 48 -17.46 -1.26 3.14
N GLN A 49 -18.24 -0.77 4.10
CA GLN A 49 -17.78 0.02 5.23
C GLN A 49 -17.75 -0.85 6.49
N LEU A 50 -16.58 -0.95 7.12
CA LEU A 50 -16.43 -1.67 8.39
C LEU A 50 -16.65 -0.70 9.56
N LEU A 51 -17.64 -1.02 10.39
CA LEU A 51 -18.04 -0.22 11.54
C LEU A 51 -17.57 -0.83 12.87
N GLY A 52 -17.39 -2.15 12.91
CA GLY A 52 -16.96 -2.86 14.11
C GLY A 52 -16.62 -4.32 13.85
N VAL A 53 -15.92 -4.92 14.81
CA VAL A 53 -15.57 -6.34 14.82
C VAL A 53 -15.96 -6.96 16.16
N LEU A 54 -16.44 -8.19 16.13
CA LEU A 54 -16.83 -9.00 17.27
C LEU A 54 -16.06 -10.31 17.17
N ALA A 55 -14.98 -10.47 17.93
CA ALA A 55 -14.15 -11.66 17.91
C ALA A 55 -14.24 -12.36 19.27
N PHE A 56 -14.96 -13.48 19.35
CA PHE A 56 -15.06 -14.30 20.56
C PHE A 56 -14.04 -15.43 20.54
N ASP A 57 -14.02 -16.22 19.47
CA ASP A 57 -13.03 -17.26 19.19
C ASP A 57 -12.84 -17.46 17.67
N ALA A 58 -11.93 -18.34 17.26
CA ALA A 58 -11.60 -18.57 15.85
C ALA A 58 -12.78 -19.03 14.97
N ARG A 59 -13.85 -19.59 15.57
CA ARG A 59 -15.05 -20.03 14.86
C ARG A 59 -16.26 -19.11 15.11
N ARG A 60 -16.22 -18.32 16.18
CA ARG A 60 -17.25 -17.36 16.58
C ARG A 60 -16.69 -15.95 16.47
N ALA A 61 -16.79 -15.42 15.25
CA ALA A 61 -16.51 -14.02 14.99
C ALA A 61 -17.52 -13.44 13.98
N ALA A 62 -17.73 -12.13 14.07
CA ALA A 62 -18.61 -11.37 13.21
C ALA A 62 -18.08 -9.96 12.99
N ALA A 63 -18.59 -9.31 11.96
CA ALA A 63 -18.29 -7.93 11.60
C ALA A 63 -19.58 -7.13 11.53
N ILE A 64 -19.52 -5.86 11.90
CA ILE A 64 -20.60 -4.90 11.67
C ILE A 64 -20.23 -4.13 10.41
N VAL A 65 -21.02 -4.28 9.36
CA VAL A 65 -20.73 -3.71 8.04
C VAL A 65 -21.94 -2.96 7.48
N SER A 66 -21.68 -1.92 6.70
CA SER A 66 -22.63 -1.29 5.78
C SER A 66 -22.13 -1.50 4.35
N VAL A 67 -23.03 -1.69 3.39
CA VAL A 67 -22.69 -1.86 1.97
C VAL A 67 -23.44 -0.79 1.19
N GLY A 68 -22.76 -0.04 0.34
CA GLY A 68 -23.43 0.90 -0.56
C GLY A 68 -24.20 2.04 0.11
N GLY A 69 -24.00 2.27 1.41
CA GLY A 69 -24.79 3.21 2.21
C GLY A 69 -26.06 2.63 2.83
N ASP A 70 -26.30 1.32 2.66
CA ASP A 70 -27.40 0.61 3.33
C ASP A 70 -27.23 0.57 4.86
N ALA A 71 -28.32 0.22 5.54
CA ALA A 71 -28.33 0.02 6.99
C ALA A 71 -27.24 -0.98 7.43
N SER A 72 -26.55 -0.62 8.52
CA SER A 72 -25.51 -1.47 9.10
C SER A 72 -26.08 -2.79 9.61
N ARG A 73 -25.39 -3.89 9.35
CA ARG A 73 -25.77 -5.23 9.80
C ARG A 73 -24.59 -6.04 10.31
N VAL A 74 -24.89 -7.03 11.14
CA VAL A 74 -23.91 -8.01 11.63
C VAL A 74 -23.79 -9.14 10.59
N VAL A 75 -22.55 -9.48 10.23
CA VAL A 75 -22.22 -10.58 9.33
C VAL A 75 -21.26 -11.53 10.03
N SER A 76 -21.63 -12.80 10.11
CA SER A 76 -20.79 -13.86 10.70
C SER A 76 -19.77 -14.39 9.71
N LEU A 77 -18.71 -15.05 10.21
CA LEU A 77 -17.75 -15.75 9.36
C LEU A 77 -18.44 -16.66 8.32
N GLY A 78 -17.98 -16.59 7.07
CA GLY A 78 -18.50 -17.33 5.92
C GLY A 78 -19.79 -16.76 5.31
N ALA A 79 -20.47 -15.84 5.97
CA ALA A 79 -21.71 -15.24 5.47
C ALA A 79 -21.46 -14.18 4.39
N ALA A 80 -22.47 -13.96 3.55
CA ALA A 80 -22.40 -13.01 2.44
C ALA A 80 -22.41 -11.54 2.90
N ILE A 81 -21.60 -10.72 2.23
CA ILE A 81 -21.56 -9.26 2.32
C ILE A 81 -21.89 -8.71 0.95
N GLY A 82 -23.07 -8.07 0.81
CA GLY A 82 -23.61 -7.71 -0.49
C GLY A 82 -23.85 -8.92 -1.39
N GLU A 83 -23.75 -8.74 -2.71
CA GLU A 83 -24.03 -9.78 -3.70
C GLU A 83 -22.82 -10.67 -4.02
N ALA A 84 -21.61 -10.11 -3.99
CA ALA A 84 -20.42 -10.74 -4.55
C ALA A 84 -19.30 -11.03 -3.53
N ALA A 85 -19.46 -10.65 -2.26
CA ALA A 85 -18.43 -10.84 -1.24
C ALA A 85 -18.91 -11.72 -0.07
N LYS A 86 -17.96 -12.33 0.63
CA LYS A 86 -18.17 -13.11 1.85
C LYS A 86 -17.16 -12.71 2.92
N LEU A 87 -17.56 -12.82 4.18
CA LEU A 87 -16.65 -12.61 5.30
C LEU A 87 -15.72 -13.83 5.44
N ALA A 88 -14.46 -13.70 5.03
CA ALA A 88 -13.49 -14.80 5.10
C ALA A 88 -12.85 -14.88 6.49
N GLU A 89 -12.45 -13.74 7.05
CA GLU A 89 -11.78 -13.69 8.36
C GLU A 89 -12.15 -12.44 9.14
N VAL A 90 -12.09 -12.53 10.47
CA VAL A 90 -12.22 -11.39 11.39
C VAL A 90 -10.94 -11.29 12.19
N ARG A 91 -10.34 -10.10 12.17
CA ARG A 91 -9.09 -9.77 12.88
C ARG A 91 -9.38 -8.72 13.95
N ALA A 92 -8.38 -8.43 14.78
CA ALA A 92 -8.54 -7.51 15.91
C ALA A 92 -9.02 -6.10 15.52
N ARG A 93 -8.62 -5.61 14.34
CA ARG A 93 -8.96 -4.27 13.82
C ARG A 93 -9.24 -4.24 12.32
N SER A 94 -9.52 -5.38 11.73
CA SER A 94 -9.79 -5.50 10.30
C SER A 94 -10.59 -6.76 10.01
N ILE A 95 -11.14 -6.82 8.81
CA ILE A 95 -11.75 -8.04 8.28
C ILE A 95 -11.09 -8.39 6.96
N VAL A 96 -11.09 -9.68 6.62
CA VAL A 96 -10.77 -10.14 5.27
C VAL A 96 -12.07 -10.54 4.60
N VAL A 97 -12.32 -9.97 3.43
CA VAL A 97 -13.43 -10.34 2.58
C VAL A 97 -12.92 -11.10 1.37
N ASP A 98 -13.58 -12.21 1.06
CA ASP A 98 -13.42 -12.90 -0.22
C ASP A 98 -14.44 -12.32 -1.19
N ARG A 99 -13.98 -11.78 -2.32
CA ARG A 99 -14.83 -11.35 -3.43
C ARG A 99 -14.41 -12.13 -4.67
N ASN A 100 -15.19 -13.14 -5.04
CA ASN A 100 -14.91 -14.01 -6.19
C ASN A 100 -13.50 -14.65 -6.15
N GLY A 101 -13.02 -15.09 -4.98
CA GLY A 101 -11.67 -15.65 -4.80
C GLY A 101 -10.58 -14.63 -4.50
N LEU A 102 -10.87 -13.32 -4.62
CA LEU A 102 -9.94 -12.26 -4.22
C LEU A 102 -10.11 -11.93 -2.73
N HIS A 103 -9.04 -12.12 -1.97
CA HIS A 103 -9.00 -11.71 -0.56
C HIS A 103 -8.60 -10.24 -0.46
N ARG A 104 -9.46 -9.44 0.17
CA ARG A 104 -9.19 -8.04 0.45
C ARG A 104 -9.33 -7.77 1.95
N GLU A 105 -8.35 -7.10 2.51
CA GLU A 105 -8.43 -6.60 3.88
C GLU A 105 -9.14 -5.24 3.93
N ILE A 106 -10.03 -5.08 4.90
CA ILE A 106 -10.71 -3.82 5.21
C ILE A 106 -10.39 -3.47 6.66
N ALA A 107 -9.63 -2.39 6.85
CA ALA A 107 -9.27 -1.90 8.17
C ALA A 107 -10.42 -1.13 8.81
N LEU A 108 -10.56 -1.28 10.12
CA LEU A 108 -11.47 -0.48 10.92
C LEU A 108 -10.98 0.97 10.92
N PRO A 109 -11.84 1.97 10.65
CA PRO A 109 -11.46 3.38 10.69
C PRO A 109 -10.79 3.71 12.03
N ALA A 110 -9.77 4.57 11.99
CA ALA A 110 -9.23 5.11 13.23
C ALA A 110 -10.36 5.85 13.95
N ALA A 111 -10.53 5.60 15.25
CA ALA A 111 -11.45 6.38 16.05
C ALA A 111 -10.95 7.82 16.03
N GLU A 112 -11.63 8.67 15.26
CA GLU A 112 -11.36 10.09 15.28
C GLU A 112 -11.65 10.54 16.71
N LYS A 113 -10.63 11.06 17.41
CA LYS A 113 -10.84 11.65 18.73
C LYS A 113 -11.59 12.95 18.54
N THR A 114 -12.90 12.87 18.36
CA THR A 114 -13.78 14.02 18.37
C THR A 114 -13.80 14.58 19.80
N ASN A 115 -12.86 15.47 20.11
CA ASN A 115 -12.92 16.35 21.28
C ASN A 115 -14.06 17.38 21.07
N ALA A 116 -15.31 16.91 20.96
CA ALA A 116 -16.50 17.77 20.91
C ALA A 116 -17.14 17.95 22.30
N TYR A 117 -16.30 17.98 23.34
CA TYR A 117 -16.71 18.42 24.67
C TYR A 117 -15.75 19.52 25.12
N VAL A 118 -15.87 20.68 24.48
CA VAL A 118 -15.50 21.94 25.13
C VAL A 118 -16.79 22.50 25.72
N ARG A 119 -16.73 22.62 27.03
CA ARG A 119 -17.74 23.04 28.01
C ARG A 119 -18.21 24.48 27.79
#